data_AF-A0A9E4VV75-F1
#
_entry.id   AF-A0A9E4VV75-F1
#
_cell.length_a   1.000
_cell.length_b   1.000
_cell.length_c   1.000
_cell.angle_alpha   90.00
_cell.angle_beta   90.00
_cell.angle_gamma   90.00
#
_symmetry.space_group_name_H-M   'P 1'
#
loop_
_entity.id
_entity.type
_entity.pdbx_description
1 polymer ?
#
loop_
_entity_poly.entity_id
_entity_poly.type
_entity_poly.pdbx_seq_one_letter_code
_entity_poly.pdbx_strand_id
1 'polypeptide(L)'
;MPAQPHNKKLDLQQMLAAAAAATVAASEVLMSRFRRPDNAKPLNAYYKSPNALVTDADLASDRAISEALSAAKAPGRILSEESETILTDDESLTWLVDPLCGTVPYSTGMDHWGVNVALRRDGDLLAASLRLPSLGIGLSASRGGGVINKGVINKGEPFTSSSPREKLSESTVGLEIDGPDEWRQKLASGLEWIPQVSQINTFASSAYPMALLCLGRLPAAVFYGIEPVHLAAGAMIASELGILVTDDTGGAIDWSRDDELAVVVVGWPGIHKQLIETMSGGNAAFPATS
;
A
#
# COMPACT_ATOMS: atom_id res chain seq x y z
N MET A 1 34.66 -14.69 -25.45
CA MET A 1 33.35 -14.62 -24.79
C MET A 1 33.47 -13.59 -23.69
N PRO A 2 32.82 -12.42 -23.78
CA PRO A 2 32.86 -11.46 -22.69
C PRO A 2 32.10 -12.03 -21.50
N ALA A 3 32.72 -11.94 -20.32
CA ALA A 3 32.18 -12.44 -19.07
C ALA A 3 30.81 -11.79 -18.77
N GLN A 4 29.84 -12.60 -18.34
CA GLN A 4 28.58 -12.09 -17.82
C GLN A 4 28.87 -11.09 -16.67
N PRO A 5 28.29 -9.88 -16.69
CA PRO A 5 28.50 -8.92 -15.62
C PRO A 5 27.86 -9.47 -14.34
N HIS A 6 28.74 -9.76 -13.38
CA HIS A 6 28.51 -10.04 -11.97
C HIS A 6 27.05 -10.11 -11.47
N ASN A 7 26.56 -11.34 -11.28
CA ASN A 7 25.46 -11.67 -10.38
C ASN A 7 25.87 -11.41 -8.92
N LYS A 8 26.10 -10.15 -8.57
CA LYS A 8 26.34 -9.75 -7.18
C LYS A 8 25.00 -9.88 -6.46
N LYS A 9 24.92 -10.80 -5.51
CA LYS A 9 23.72 -11.01 -4.69
C LYS A 9 23.26 -9.66 -4.14
N LEU A 10 22.01 -9.28 -4.44
CA LEU A 10 21.41 -8.03 -3.98
C LEU A 10 21.40 -8.02 -2.45
N ASP A 11 21.91 -6.95 -1.85
CA ASP A 11 21.89 -6.78 -0.39
C ASP A 11 20.52 -6.25 0.04
N LEU A 12 19.66 -7.16 0.51
CA LEU A 12 18.30 -6.81 0.95
C LEU A 12 18.27 -5.88 2.16
N GLN A 13 19.29 -5.90 3.02
CA GLN A 13 19.36 -4.98 4.15
C GLN A 13 19.70 -3.56 3.68
N GLN A 14 20.59 -3.43 2.69
CA GLN A 14 20.84 -2.16 2.04
C GLN A 14 19.58 -1.63 1.33
N MET A 15 18.86 -2.48 0.59
CA MET A 15 17.62 -2.08 -0.10
C MET A 15 16.53 -1.67 0.88
N LEU A 16 16.37 -2.40 1.99
CA LEU A 16 15.45 -2.04 3.05
C LEU A 16 15.79 -0.70 3.70
N ALA A 17 17.09 -0.44 3.94
CA ALA A 17 17.56 0.84 4.45
C ALA A 17 17.27 1.99 3.47
N ALA A 18 17.44 1.77 2.16
CA ALA A 18 17.10 2.74 1.12
C ALA A 18 15.59 3.05 1.10
N ALA A 19 14.73 2.03 1.12
CA ALA A 19 13.27 2.22 1.19
C ALA A 19 12.85 3.02 2.43
N ALA A 20 13.44 2.69 3.59
CA ALA A 20 13.18 3.39 4.84
C ALA A 20 13.64 4.85 4.79
N ALA A 21 14.84 5.13 4.25
CA ALA A 21 15.34 6.49 4.10
C ALA A 21 14.46 7.32 3.15
N ALA A 22 14.03 6.74 2.03
CA ALA A 22 13.16 7.41 1.07
C ALA A 22 11.81 7.79 1.68
N THR A 23 11.14 6.85 2.35
CA THR A 23 9.87 7.14 3.05
C THR A 23 10.04 8.16 4.19
N VAL A 24 11.20 8.20 4.87
CA VAL A 24 11.50 9.24 5.88
C VAL A 24 11.62 10.62 5.22
N ALA A 25 12.39 10.74 4.13
CA ALA A 25 12.55 12.00 3.40
C ALA A 25 11.20 12.55 2.89
N ALA A 26 10.39 11.68 2.27
CA ALA A 26 9.01 12.00 1.90
C ALA A 26 8.17 12.47 3.08
N SER A 27 8.23 11.75 4.21
CA SER A 27 7.48 12.09 5.42
C SER A 27 7.79 13.50 5.92
N GLU A 28 9.07 13.91 5.91
CA GLU A 28 9.49 15.25 6.36
C GLU A 28 8.91 16.34 5.45
N VAL A 29 8.99 16.12 4.13
CA VAL A 29 8.44 17.03 3.12
C VAL A 29 6.93 17.18 3.27
N LEU A 30 6.21 16.07 3.39
CA LEU A 30 4.76 16.05 3.57
C LEU A 30 4.35 16.68 4.90
N MET A 31 4.95 16.30 6.02
CA MET A 31 4.58 16.85 7.33
C MET A 31 4.84 18.35 7.47
N SER A 32 5.80 18.91 6.73
CA SER A 32 6.03 20.37 6.69
C SER A 32 4.96 21.14 5.90
N ARG A 33 4.20 20.43 5.03
CA ARG A 33 3.13 20.98 4.20
C ARG A 33 1.73 20.55 4.69
N PHE A 34 1.63 19.50 5.49
CA PHE A 34 0.36 18.93 5.94
C PHE A 34 -0.45 19.94 6.75
N ARG A 35 -1.73 20.04 6.41
CA ARG A 35 -2.68 20.92 7.11
C ARG A 35 -3.02 20.31 8.47
N ARG A 36 -2.35 20.77 9.51
CA ARG A 36 -2.72 20.43 10.89
C ARG A 36 -3.88 21.31 11.38
N PRO A 37 -4.66 20.85 12.38
CA PRO A 37 -5.78 21.62 12.93
C PRO A 37 -5.40 23.03 13.42
N ASP A 38 -4.13 23.24 13.79
CA ASP A 38 -3.56 24.51 14.25
C ASP A 38 -3.03 25.41 13.12
N ASN A 39 -3.02 24.94 11.86
CA ASN A 39 -2.52 25.69 10.71
C ASN A 39 -3.44 25.52 9.48
N ALA A 40 -4.49 26.34 9.41
CA ALA A 40 -5.56 26.26 8.42
C ALA A 40 -5.23 26.88 7.04
N LYS A 41 -3.96 26.88 6.61
CA LYS A 41 -3.63 27.38 5.26
C LYS A 41 -4.14 26.40 4.21
N PRO A 42 -4.88 26.86 3.19
CA PRO A 42 -5.28 26.00 2.09
C PRO A 42 -4.05 25.55 1.30
N LEU A 43 -3.99 24.27 0.94
CA LEU A 43 -3.00 23.75 -0.01
C LEU A 43 -3.43 24.12 -1.43
N ASN A 44 -2.45 24.43 -2.29
CA ASN A 44 -2.71 24.52 -3.72
C ASN A 44 -3.03 23.11 -4.23
N ALA A 45 -4.21 22.97 -4.82
CA ALA A 45 -4.74 21.74 -5.38
C ALA A 45 -4.77 21.87 -6.90
N TYR A 46 -4.18 20.91 -7.61
CA TYR A 46 -4.24 20.79 -9.05
C TYR A 46 -4.95 19.48 -9.41
N TYR A 47 -5.72 19.45 -10.49
CA TYR A 47 -6.37 18.24 -10.95
C TYR A 47 -5.66 17.76 -12.23
N LYS A 48 -5.07 16.55 -12.20
CA LYS A 48 -4.51 15.90 -13.40
C LYS A 48 -5.63 15.50 -14.38
N SER A 49 -6.78 15.12 -13.84
CA SER A 49 -8.01 14.78 -14.54
C SER A 49 -9.22 14.98 -13.60
N PRO A 50 -10.47 14.88 -14.07
CA PRO A 50 -11.63 14.87 -13.18
C PRO A 50 -11.46 13.74 -12.14
N ASN A 51 -11.37 14.11 -10.86
CA ASN A 51 -11.14 13.24 -9.70
C ASN A 51 -9.68 12.85 -9.38
N ALA A 52 -8.68 13.20 -10.20
CA ALA A 52 -7.26 12.96 -9.88
C ALA A 52 -6.60 14.22 -9.31
N LEU A 53 -6.73 14.40 -7.99
CA LEU A 53 -6.12 15.50 -7.26
C LEU A 53 -4.62 15.24 -7.09
N VAL A 54 -3.77 16.17 -7.54
CA VAL A 54 -2.35 16.23 -7.23
C VAL A 54 -2.04 17.58 -6.57
N THR A 55 -1.17 17.60 -5.58
CA THR A 55 -0.72 18.83 -4.93
C THR A 55 0.78 19.03 -5.14
N ASP A 56 1.25 20.25 -4.88
CA ASP A 56 2.70 20.52 -4.79
C ASP A 56 3.40 19.62 -3.76
N ALA A 57 2.65 19.00 -2.83
CA ALA A 57 3.18 18.08 -1.84
C ALA A 57 3.53 16.71 -2.43
N ASP A 58 2.70 16.17 -3.34
CA ASP A 58 2.93 14.90 -4.04
C ASP A 58 4.25 15.00 -4.84
N LEU A 59 4.39 16.04 -5.68
CA LEU A 59 5.59 16.28 -6.49
C LEU A 59 6.86 16.54 -5.65
N ALA A 60 6.72 17.23 -4.51
CA ALA A 60 7.84 17.46 -3.62
C ALA A 60 8.27 16.17 -2.90
N SER A 61 7.30 15.34 -2.52
CA SER A 61 7.53 14.04 -1.88
C SER A 61 8.21 13.07 -2.85
N ASP A 62 7.72 13.00 -4.09
CA ASP A 62 8.29 12.19 -5.18
C ASP A 62 9.77 12.49 -5.44
N ARG A 63 10.10 13.80 -5.51
CA ARG A 63 11.48 14.25 -5.67
C ARG A 63 12.36 13.82 -4.49
N ALA A 64 11.86 13.96 -3.25
CA ALA A 64 12.60 13.58 -2.06
C ALA A 64 12.88 12.07 -2.01
N ILE A 65 11.93 11.24 -2.47
CA ILE A 65 12.11 9.80 -2.62
C ILE A 65 13.21 9.50 -3.63
N SER A 66 13.12 10.10 -4.81
CA SER A 66 14.09 9.90 -5.89
C SER A 66 15.51 10.31 -5.48
N GLU A 67 15.66 11.46 -4.82
CA GLU A 67 16.94 11.94 -4.29
C GLU A 67 17.50 11.00 -3.22
N ALA A 68 16.65 10.50 -2.30
CA ALA A 68 17.08 9.57 -1.25
C ALA A 68 17.52 8.21 -1.79
N LEU A 69 16.79 7.64 -2.76
CA LEU A 69 17.16 6.37 -3.41
C LEU A 69 18.47 6.53 -4.20
N SER A 70 18.62 7.63 -4.94
CA SER A 70 19.86 7.97 -5.64
C SER A 70 21.06 8.13 -4.69
N ALA A 71 20.89 8.86 -3.59
CA ALA A 71 21.93 9.05 -2.57
C ALA A 71 22.34 7.73 -1.89
N ALA A 72 21.39 6.81 -1.71
CA ALA A 72 21.64 5.46 -1.20
C ALA A 72 22.35 4.53 -2.22
N LYS A 73 22.53 5.00 -3.47
CA LYS A 73 23.02 4.20 -4.61
C LYS A 73 22.17 2.95 -4.82
N ALA A 74 20.86 3.09 -4.64
CA ALA A 74 19.92 2.02 -4.91
C ALA A 74 19.87 1.77 -6.44
N PRO A 75 20.05 0.52 -6.90
CA PRO A 75 19.92 0.17 -8.31
C PRO A 75 18.45 0.09 -8.76
N GLY A 76 18.24 0.10 -10.07
CA GLY A 76 16.97 -0.09 -10.74
C GLY A 76 16.39 1.18 -11.36
N ARG A 77 15.12 1.11 -11.77
CA ARG A 77 14.29 2.27 -12.12
C ARG A 77 13.29 2.58 -11.01
N ILE A 78 12.79 3.79 -10.96
CA ILE A 78 11.66 4.23 -10.14
C ILE A 78 10.45 4.36 -11.06
N LEU A 79 9.40 3.61 -10.74
CA LEU A 79 8.05 3.78 -11.25
C LEU A 79 7.23 4.41 -10.12
N SER A 80 6.97 5.70 -10.24
CA SER A 80 6.18 6.48 -9.29
C SER A 80 4.84 6.86 -9.90
N GLU A 81 3.81 7.01 -9.09
CA GLU A 81 2.53 7.63 -9.49
C GLU A 81 2.74 9.01 -10.15
N GLU A 82 3.80 9.71 -9.76
CA GLU A 82 4.09 11.08 -10.19
C GLU A 82 5.16 11.19 -11.28
N SER A 83 6.02 10.17 -11.45
CA SER A 83 7.17 10.24 -12.34
C SER A 83 7.78 8.88 -12.67
N GLU A 84 8.65 8.86 -13.68
CA GLU A 84 9.56 7.75 -13.93
C GLU A 84 11.01 8.23 -13.90
N THR A 85 11.89 7.49 -13.23
CA THR A 85 13.33 7.84 -13.13
C THR A 85 14.20 6.60 -13.26
N ILE A 86 15.24 6.64 -14.09
CA ILE A 86 16.23 5.55 -14.21
C ILE A 86 17.41 5.85 -13.27
N LEU A 87 17.66 4.99 -12.27
CA LEU A 87 18.83 5.12 -11.39
C LEU A 87 20.04 4.35 -11.96
N THR A 88 19.79 3.21 -12.60
CA THR A 88 20.80 2.36 -13.25
C THR A 88 20.19 1.58 -14.41
N ASP A 89 21.02 1.04 -15.31
CA ASP A 89 20.59 0.23 -16.46
C ASP A 89 20.13 -1.22 -16.09
N ASP A 90 20.00 -1.56 -14.81
CA ASP A 90 19.45 -2.86 -14.36
C ASP A 90 17.91 -2.83 -14.44
N GLU A 91 17.38 -3.26 -15.59
CA GLU A 91 15.94 -3.30 -15.87
C GLU A 91 15.17 -4.32 -15.04
N SER A 92 15.86 -5.30 -14.41
CA SER A 92 15.19 -6.29 -13.56
C SER A 92 14.62 -5.66 -12.29
N LEU A 93 15.20 -4.55 -11.82
CA LEU A 93 14.86 -3.90 -10.56
C LEU A 93 13.98 -2.66 -10.78
N THR A 94 12.81 -2.66 -10.14
CA THR A 94 11.88 -1.53 -10.17
C THR A 94 11.45 -1.16 -8.75
N TRP A 95 11.62 0.12 -8.40
CA TRP A 95 11.05 0.75 -7.22
C TRP A 95 9.64 1.22 -7.55
N LEU A 96 8.65 0.63 -6.91
CA LEU A 96 7.24 1.03 -6.98
C LEU A 96 6.99 2.07 -5.88
N VAL A 97 6.57 3.26 -6.28
CA VAL A 97 6.49 4.43 -5.40
C VAL A 97 5.12 5.10 -5.50
N ASP A 98 4.46 5.24 -4.37
CA ASP A 98 3.37 6.19 -4.19
C ASP A 98 3.86 7.23 -3.16
N PRO A 99 4.17 8.45 -3.61
CA PRO A 99 4.78 9.48 -2.79
C PRO A 99 3.80 10.13 -1.82
N LEU A 100 2.49 10.01 -2.05
CA LEU A 100 1.43 10.49 -1.16
C LEU A 100 0.14 9.69 -1.37
N CYS A 101 0.02 8.58 -0.65
CA CYS A 101 -1.13 7.70 -0.77
C CYS A 101 -2.31 8.27 0.03
N GLY A 102 -3.26 8.90 -0.65
CA GLY A 102 -4.40 9.57 -0.02
C GLY A 102 -4.31 11.09 -0.10
N THR A 103 -4.14 11.63 -1.30
CA THR A 103 -4.08 13.08 -1.56
C THR A 103 -5.34 13.81 -1.10
N VAL A 104 -6.52 13.19 -1.21
CA VAL A 104 -7.80 13.74 -0.69
C VAL A 104 -7.80 13.86 0.84
N PRO A 105 -7.55 12.80 1.65
CA PRO A 105 -7.45 12.96 3.09
C PRO A 105 -6.32 13.92 3.50
N TYR A 106 -5.16 13.88 2.83
CA TYR A 106 -4.07 14.82 3.09
C TYR A 106 -4.47 16.29 2.89
N SER A 107 -5.07 16.62 1.74
CA SER A 107 -5.46 17.99 1.40
C SER A 107 -6.56 18.56 2.30
N THR A 108 -7.40 17.67 2.85
CA THR A 108 -8.49 18.03 3.76
C THR A 108 -8.06 18.06 5.23
N GLY A 109 -6.82 17.66 5.55
CA GLY A 109 -6.28 17.62 6.92
C GLY A 109 -6.71 16.38 7.72
N MET A 110 -7.21 15.33 7.06
CA MET A 110 -7.43 14.03 7.67
C MET A 110 -6.11 13.25 7.74
N ASP A 111 -5.95 12.41 8.76
CA ASP A 111 -4.69 11.68 9.00
C ASP A 111 -4.56 10.37 8.19
N HIS A 112 -5.57 10.02 7.37
CA HIS A 112 -5.64 8.76 6.63
C HIS A 112 -4.82 8.79 5.33
N TRP A 113 -3.52 9.05 5.42
CA TRP A 113 -2.61 9.07 4.27
C TRP A 113 -1.23 8.53 4.63
N GLY A 114 -0.45 8.15 3.62
CA GLY A 114 0.87 7.58 3.83
C GLY A 114 1.81 7.70 2.65
N VAL A 115 2.94 7.00 2.75
CA VAL A 115 3.95 6.89 1.69
C VAL A 115 4.28 5.42 1.50
N ASN A 116 4.28 4.95 0.25
CA ASN A 116 4.64 3.58 -0.11
C ASN A 116 5.91 3.57 -0.96
N VAL A 117 6.90 2.76 -0.55
CA VAL A 117 8.08 2.46 -1.38
C VAL A 117 8.35 0.98 -1.30
N ALA A 118 8.33 0.30 -2.44
CA ALA A 118 8.68 -1.11 -2.56
C ALA A 118 9.69 -1.33 -3.68
N LEU A 119 10.59 -2.30 -3.51
CA LEU A 119 11.47 -2.79 -4.55
C LEU A 119 10.99 -4.16 -5.02
N ARG A 120 10.85 -4.34 -6.32
CA ARG A 120 10.65 -5.64 -6.95
C ARG A 120 11.80 -6.02 -7.89
N ARG A 121 12.01 -7.32 -8.07
CA ARG A 121 12.81 -7.89 -9.16
C ARG A 121 11.98 -8.83 -10.01
N ASP A 122 11.75 -8.54 -11.29
CA ASP A 122 11.00 -9.45 -12.18
C ASP A 122 9.63 -9.92 -11.59
N GLY A 123 8.96 -9.03 -10.83
CA GLY A 123 7.72 -9.33 -10.10
C GLY A 123 7.89 -9.84 -8.66
N ASP A 124 9.10 -10.18 -8.23
CA ASP A 124 9.36 -10.57 -6.85
C ASP A 124 9.52 -9.35 -5.94
N LEU A 125 8.57 -9.09 -5.02
CA LEU A 125 8.73 -8.06 -3.99
C LEU A 125 9.85 -8.44 -3.00
N LEU A 126 10.83 -7.55 -2.83
CA LEU A 126 12.09 -7.82 -2.12
C LEU A 126 12.26 -7.01 -0.83
N ALA A 127 11.92 -5.73 -0.86
CA ALA A 127 12.06 -4.81 0.26
C ALA A 127 10.97 -3.75 0.18
N ALA A 128 10.45 -3.31 1.31
CA ALA A 128 9.39 -2.32 1.36
C ALA A 128 9.46 -1.45 2.62
N SER A 129 8.95 -0.24 2.50
CA SER A 129 8.66 0.66 3.60
C SER A 129 7.32 1.34 3.35
N LEU A 130 6.47 1.32 4.37
CA LEU A 130 5.18 2.02 4.42
C LEU A 130 5.18 2.91 5.66
N ARG A 131 4.86 4.20 5.51
CA ARG A 131 4.75 5.12 6.64
C ARG A 131 3.41 5.85 6.63
N LEU A 132 2.83 6.03 7.82
CA LEU A 132 1.73 6.97 8.09
C LEU A 132 2.30 8.09 8.97
N PRO A 133 2.83 9.18 8.37
CA PRO A 133 3.65 10.15 9.11
C PRO A 133 2.87 10.92 10.17
N SER A 134 1.63 11.29 9.86
CA SER A 134 0.70 11.96 10.79
C SER A 134 0.48 11.16 12.08
N LEU A 135 0.46 9.83 11.97
CA LEU A 135 0.26 8.91 13.09
C LEU A 135 1.57 8.41 13.73
N GLY A 136 2.73 8.82 13.20
CA GLY A 136 4.02 8.34 13.67
C GLY A 136 4.22 6.83 13.49
N ILE A 137 3.57 6.22 12.49
CA ILE A 137 3.68 4.79 12.17
C ILE A 137 4.65 4.61 11.00
N GLY A 138 5.53 3.61 11.09
CA GLY A 138 6.40 3.20 10.00
C GLY A 138 6.70 1.72 10.07
N LEU A 139 6.40 0.98 9.01
CA LEU A 139 6.63 -0.45 8.87
C LEU A 139 7.59 -0.67 7.71
N SER A 140 8.60 -1.50 7.90
CA SER A 140 9.51 -1.86 6.82
C SER A 140 9.82 -3.35 6.90
N ALA A 141 9.96 -4.00 5.75
CA ALA A 141 10.25 -5.42 5.69
C ALA A 141 11.09 -5.77 4.45
N SER A 142 11.84 -6.86 4.54
CA SER A 142 12.57 -7.44 3.42
C SER A 142 12.29 -8.92 3.33
N ARG A 143 12.32 -9.51 2.14
CA ARG A 143 11.90 -10.88 1.89
C ARG A 143 12.66 -11.86 2.79
N GLY A 144 11.93 -12.60 3.62
CA GLY A 144 12.46 -13.55 4.60
C GLY A 144 13.21 -12.92 5.77
N GLY A 145 13.17 -11.59 5.90
CA GLY A 145 13.81 -10.81 6.96
C GLY A 145 12.85 -10.38 8.08
N GLY A 146 11.55 -10.64 7.94
CA GLY A 146 10.52 -10.21 8.86
C GLY A 146 10.22 -8.71 8.79
N VAL A 147 9.37 -8.25 9.70
CA VAL A 147 8.92 -6.85 9.77
C VAL A 147 9.62 -6.12 10.91
N ILE A 148 10.01 -4.88 10.63
CA ILE A 148 10.54 -3.93 11.60
C ILE A 148 9.55 -2.76 11.70
N ASN A 149 9.20 -2.38 12.94
CA ASN A 149 8.35 -1.21 13.18
C ASN A 149 9.21 0.00 13.61
N LYS A 150 9.43 0.92 12.67
CA LYS A 150 10.22 2.15 12.83
C LYS A 150 9.36 3.38 13.15
N GLY A 151 8.16 3.19 13.68
CA GLY A 151 7.32 4.26 14.20
C GLY A 151 7.84 4.84 15.53
N VAL A 152 7.20 5.92 15.98
CA VAL A 152 7.49 6.61 17.27
C VAL A 152 7.39 5.64 18.46
N ILE A 153 6.60 4.56 18.33
CA ILE A 153 6.26 3.63 19.40
C ILE A 153 7.26 2.46 19.51
N ASN A 154 7.87 1.99 18.40
CA ASN A 154 8.64 0.72 18.38
C ASN A 154 10.11 0.81 17.96
N LYS A 155 10.65 2.02 17.73
CA LYS A 155 12.10 2.33 17.64
C LYS A 155 12.98 1.39 16.78
N GLY A 156 12.42 0.65 15.83
CA GLY A 156 13.18 -0.24 14.95
C GLY A 156 13.38 -1.68 15.44
N GLU A 157 12.54 -2.15 16.38
CA GLU A 157 12.55 -3.54 16.84
C GLU A 157 11.77 -4.49 15.89
N PRO A 158 12.07 -5.80 15.91
CA PRO A 158 11.25 -6.82 15.25
C PRO A 158 9.78 -6.72 15.67
N PHE A 159 8.88 -6.91 14.72
CA PHE A 159 7.45 -6.70 14.91
C PHE A 159 6.64 -7.88 14.41
N THR A 160 5.66 -8.29 15.21
CA THR A 160 4.62 -9.26 14.84
C THR A 160 3.27 -8.73 15.30
N SER A 161 2.21 -9.16 14.63
CA SER A 161 0.82 -8.88 15.01
C SER A 161 -0.03 -10.11 14.74
N SER A 162 -1.31 -10.05 15.11
CA SER A 162 -2.29 -11.11 14.89
C SER A 162 -3.61 -10.53 14.42
N SER A 163 -4.48 -11.38 13.89
CA SER A 163 -5.82 -10.96 13.50
C SER A 163 -6.58 -10.36 14.69
N PRO A 164 -7.30 -9.23 14.51
CA PRO A 164 -8.18 -8.69 15.54
C PRO A 164 -9.50 -9.47 15.69
N ARG A 165 -9.84 -10.30 14.69
CA ARG A 165 -11.11 -11.04 14.58
C ARG A 165 -10.90 -12.39 13.91
N GLU A 166 -11.77 -13.35 14.22
CA GLU A 166 -11.72 -14.71 13.62
C GLU A 166 -12.90 -14.99 12.67
N LYS A 167 -13.97 -14.20 12.75
CA LYS A 167 -15.20 -14.37 11.96
C LYS A 167 -15.44 -13.17 11.05
N LEU A 168 -15.71 -13.44 9.78
CA LEU A 168 -15.98 -12.40 8.79
C LEU A 168 -17.25 -11.59 9.14
N SER A 169 -18.31 -12.25 9.60
CA SER A 169 -19.58 -11.63 9.97
C SER A 169 -19.52 -10.67 11.16
N GLU A 170 -18.45 -10.73 11.96
CA GLU A 170 -18.19 -9.83 13.09
C GLU A 170 -17.12 -8.77 12.76
N SER A 171 -16.64 -8.73 11.53
CA SER A 171 -15.49 -7.94 11.11
C SER A 171 -15.87 -6.66 10.38
N THR A 172 -15.11 -5.61 10.62
CA THR A 172 -15.04 -4.42 9.75
C THR A 172 -14.05 -4.72 8.63
N VAL A 173 -14.46 -4.56 7.37
CA VAL A 173 -13.60 -4.76 6.20
C VAL A 173 -13.33 -3.41 5.52
N GLY A 174 -12.07 -3.17 5.16
CA GLY A 174 -11.70 -2.02 4.33
C GLY A 174 -12.18 -2.22 2.89
N LEU A 175 -12.76 -1.19 2.27
CA LEU A 175 -13.14 -1.21 0.86
C LEU A 175 -12.67 0.08 0.20
N GLU A 176 -11.77 -0.06 -0.78
CA GLU A 176 -11.35 1.03 -1.65
C GLU A 176 -11.76 0.73 -3.09
N ILE A 177 -12.42 1.70 -3.71
CA ILE A 177 -12.87 1.68 -5.10
C ILE A 177 -12.52 3.04 -5.67
N ASP A 178 -11.75 3.07 -6.75
CA ASP A 178 -11.30 4.33 -7.36
C ASP A 178 -12.35 4.93 -8.30
N GLY A 179 -12.68 6.19 -8.06
CA GLY A 179 -13.53 6.98 -8.94
C GLY A 179 -15.02 6.60 -8.99
N PRO A 180 -15.88 7.55 -9.41
CA PRO A 180 -17.32 7.36 -9.42
C PRO A 180 -17.80 6.31 -10.44
N ASP A 181 -17.05 6.05 -11.51
CA ASP A 181 -17.43 5.08 -12.54
C ASP A 181 -17.27 3.64 -12.04
N GLU A 182 -16.15 3.32 -11.38
CA GLU A 182 -15.96 2.01 -10.76
C GLU A 182 -16.98 1.79 -9.64
N TRP A 183 -17.25 2.81 -8.82
CA TRP A 183 -18.32 2.76 -7.81
C TRP A 183 -19.68 2.41 -8.43
N ARG A 184 -20.06 3.04 -9.55
CA ARG A 184 -21.33 2.73 -10.23
C ARG A 184 -21.35 1.28 -10.74
N GLN A 185 -20.24 0.81 -11.30
CA GLN A 185 -20.12 -0.57 -11.78
C GLN A 185 -20.25 -1.57 -10.62
N LYS A 186 -19.52 -1.34 -9.53
CA LYS A 186 -19.50 -2.23 -8.35
C LYS A 186 -20.82 -2.23 -7.57
N LEU A 187 -21.49 -1.08 -7.48
CA LEU A 187 -22.84 -0.99 -6.90
C LEU A 187 -23.89 -1.71 -7.77
N ALA A 188 -23.70 -1.75 -9.09
CA ALA A 188 -24.58 -2.50 -9.97
C ALA A 188 -24.35 -4.02 -9.87
N SER A 189 -23.10 -4.44 -9.67
CA SER A 189 -22.71 -5.84 -9.45
C SER A 189 -21.27 -5.94 -8.92
N GLY A 190 -20.99 -6.92 -8.06
CA GLY A 190 -19.63 -7.22 -7.57
C GLY A 190 -19.39 -6.88 -6.10
N LEU A 191 -20.40 -6.38 -5.39
CA LEU A 191 -20.37 -6.09 -3.95
C LEU A 191 -21.36 -6.96 -3.15
N GLU A 192 -21.80 -8.10 -3.71
CA GLU A 192 -22.74 -9.04 -3.09
C GLU A 192 -22.19 -9.69 -1.81
N TRP A 193 -20.89 -9.57 -1.57
CA TRP A 193 -20.22 -10.03 -0.36
C TRP A 193 -20.41 -9.09 0.85
N ILE A 194 -20.71 -7.80 0.63
CA ILE A 194 -20.83 -6.79 1.71
C ILE A 194 -21.83 -7.22 2.81
N PRO A 195 -23.00 -7.79 2.50
CA PRO A 195 -23.94 -8.25 3.53
C PRO A 195 -23.41 -9.37 4.45
N GLN A 196 -22.27 -9.98 4.14
CA GLN A 196 -21.64 -11.02 4.97
C GLN A 196 -20.65 -10.47 6.01
N VAL A 197 -20.39 -9.16 6.02
CA VAL A 197 -19.50 -8.51 7.00
C VAL A 197 -20.29 -7.62 7.97
N SER A 198 -19.68 -7.23 9.08
CA SER A 198 -20.36 -6.37 10.06
C SER A 198 -20.39 -4.91 9.62
N GLN A 199 -19.28 -4.40 9.09
CA GLN A 199 -19.11 -2.99 8.71
C GLN A 199 -18.15 -2.86 7.54
N ILE A 200 -18.30 -1.79 6.77
CA ILE A 200 -17.38 -1.37 5.72
C ILE A 200 -16.80 -0.02 6.08
N ASN A 201 -15.48 0.13 5.97
CA ASN A 201 -14.80 1.42 6.00
C ASN A 201 -14.14 1.69 4.65
N THR A 202 -14.26 2.92 4.17
CA THR A 202 -13.44 3.47 3.08
C THR A 202 -12.61 4.63 3.64
N PHE A 203 -11.36 4.71 3.23
CA PHE A 203 -10.37 5.65 3.74
C PHE A 203 -9.88 6.64 2.67
N ALA A 204 -10.20 6.41 1.39
CA ALA A 204 -9.66 7.17 0.26
C ALA A 204 -8.11 7.18 0.26
N SER A 205 -7.53 6.04 0.65
CA SER A 205 -6.10 5.75 0.73
C SER A 205 -5.92 4.24 0.84
N SER A 206 -4.93 3.66 0.17
CA SER A 206 -4.56 2.25 0.37
C SER A 206 -3.51 2.08 1.48
N ALA A 207 -2.61 3.05 1.67
CA ALA A 207 -1.56 2.98 2.68
C ALA A 207 -2.13 2.83 4.09
N TYR A 208 -3.22 3.56 4.38
CA TYR A 208 -3.86 3.53 5.68
C TYR A 208 -4.44 2.16 6.05
N PRO A 209 -5.39 1.56 5.29
CA PRO A 209 -5.91 0.24 5.59
C PRO A 209 -4.82 -0.84 5.57
N MET A 210 -3.82 -0.75 4.69
CA MET A 210 -2.68 -1.69 4.68
C MET A 210 -1.86 -1.63 5.96
N ALA A 211 -1.60 -0.43 6.50
CA ALA A 211 -0.95 -0.30 7.80
C ALA A 211 -1.80 -0.89 8.93
N LEU A 212 -3.12 -0.66 8.92
CA LEU A 212 -4.02 -1.21 9.93
C LEU A 212 -4.08 -2.75 9.89
N LEU A 213 -4.07 -3.35 8.69
CA LEU A 213 -3.95 -4.79 8.49
C LEU A 213 -2.67 -5.31 9.15
N CYS A 214 -1.52 -4.72 8.79
CA CYS A 214 -0.22 -5.09 9.32
C CYS A 214 -0.13 -4.89 10.84
N LEU A 215 -0.79 -3.88 11.41
CA LEU A 215 -0.83 -3.63 12.85
C LEU A 215 -1.80 -4.54 13.61
N GLY A 216 -2.52 -5.45 12.92
CA GLY A 216 -3.54 -6.29 13.55
C GLY A 216 -4.77 -5.52 14.01
N ARG A 217 -5.08 -4.38 13.38
CA ARG A 217 -6.22 -3.50 13.70
C ARG A 217 -7.38 -3.64 12.72
N LEU A 218 -7.09 -4.09 11.51
CA LEU A 218 -8.08 -4.39 10.48
C LEU A 218 -7.92 -5.87 10.07
N PRO A 219 -9.00 -6.66 10.02
CA PRO A 219 -8.92 -8.09 9.69
C PRO A 219 -8.79 -8.38 8.18
N ALA A 220 -9.38 -7.54 7.33
CA ALA A 220 -9.30 -7.66 5.87
C ALA A 220 -9.58 -6.32 5.17
N ALA A 221 -9.13 -6.19 3.92
CA ALA A 221 -9.50 -5.13 2.99
C ALA A 221 -9.61 -5.65 1.55
N VAL A 222 -10.46 -5.01 0.75
CA VAL A 222 -10.62 -5.25 -0.69
C VAL A 222 -10.36 -3.95 -1.44
N PHE A 223 -9.55 -4.03 -2.48
CA PHE A 223 -9.21 -2.92 -3.36
C PHE A 223 -9.65 -3.27 -4.77
N TYR A 224 -10.38 -2.39 -5.46
CA TYR A 224 -10.77 -2.56 -6.85
C TYR A 224 -10.13 -1.47 -7.72
N GLY A 225 -9.60 -1.87 -8.88
CA GLY A 225 -9.00 -0.95 -9.85
C GLY A 225 -7.86 -0.14 -9.25
N ILE A 226 -6.76 -0.80 -8.89
CA ILE A 226 -5.66 -0.17 -8.15
C ILE A 226 -4.31 -0.42 -8.79
N GLU A 227 -3.52 0.64 -8.99
CA GLU A 227 -2.17 0.50 -9.52
C GLU A 227 -1.21 -0.15 -8.51
N PRO A 228 -0.21 -0.94 -8.96
CA PRO A 228 0.72 -1.64 -8.08
C PRO A 228 1.48 -0.74 -7.09
N VAL A 229 1.76 0.51 -7.48
CA VAL A 229 2.48 1.50 -6.66
C VAL A 229 1.79 1.77 -5.32
N HIS A 230 0.47 1.71 -5.29
CA HIS A 230 -0.33 1.96 -4.09
C HIS A 230 -0.34 0.80 -3.10
N LEU A 231 -0.04 -0.44 -3.53
CA LEU A 231 -0.19 -1.64 -2.69
C LEU A 231 1.10 -2.42 -2.44
N ALA A 232 2.07 -2.38 -3.35
CA ALA A 232 3.23 -3.26 -3.30
C ALA A 232 4.00 -3.19 -1.96
N ALA A 233 4.14 -2.00 -1.37
CA ALA A 233 4.82 -1.84 -0.09
C ALA A 233 4.05 -2.52 1.05
N GLY A 234 2.75 -2.26 1.14
CA GLY A 234 1.87 -2.89 2.11
C GLY A 234 1.80 -4.41 1.92
N ALA A 235 1.71 -4.89 0.68
CA ALA A 235 1.57 -6.30 0.36
C ALA A 235 2.81 -7.12 0.74
N MET A 236 4.00 -6.56 0.50
CA MET A 236 5.27 -7.16 0.92
C MET A 236 5.32 -7.29 2.45
N ILE A 237 5.01 -6.21 3.17
CA ILE A 237 5.02 -6.18 4.64
C ILE A 237 3.98 -7.15 5.20
N ALA A 238 2.78 -7.17 4.63
CA ALA A 238 1.69 -8.07 5.00
C ALA A 238 2.10 -9.55 4.86
N SER A 239 2.78 -9.89 3.76
CA SER A 239 3.25 -11.25 3.51
C SER A 239 4.24 -11.74 4.57
N GLU A 240 5.15 -10.88 5.05
CA GLU A 240 6.08 -11.22 6.14
C GLU A 240 5.39 -11.39 7.51
N LEU A 241 4.15 -10.90 7.66
CA LEU A 241 3.30 -11.12 8.83
C LEU A 241 2.36 -12.33 8.68
N GLY A 242 2.42 -13.03 7.54
CA GLY A 242 1.50 -14.14 7.24
C GLY A 242 0.08 -13.69 6.87
N ILE A 243 -0.11 -12.42 6.55
CA ILE A 243 -1.35 -11.90 5.98
C ILE A 243 -1.36 -12.26 4.48
N LEU A 244 -2.49 -12.76 4.00
CA LEU A 244 -2.64 -13.19 2.61
C LEU A 244 -2.99 -11.99 1.71
N VAL A 245 -2.39 -11.94 0.53
CA VAL A 245 -2.62 -10.94 -0.51
C VAL A 245 -2.85 -11.69 -1.82
N THR A 246 -4.07 -11.65 -2.33
CA THR A 246 -4.50 -12.43 -3.50
C THR A 246 -5.42 -11.61 -4.40
N ASP A 247 -5.74 -12.14 -5.58
CA ASP A 247 -6.94 -11.74 -6.32
C ASP A 247 -8.22 -12.24 -5.62
N ASP A 248 -9.39 -12.00 -6.22
CA ASP A 248 -10.71 -12.41 -5.72
C ASP A 248 -11.01 -13.91 -5.87
N THR A 249 -10.16 -14.66 -6.57
CA THR A 249 -10.20 -16.13 -6.67
C THR A 249 -9.27 -16.82 -5.66
N GLY A 250 -8.48 -16.04 -4.90
CA GLY A 250 -7.44 -16.53 -4.02
C GLY A 250 -6.11 -16.82 -4.73
N GLY A 251 -5.97 -16.43 -5.99
CA GLY A 251 -4.77 -16.53 -6.80
C GLY A 251 -3.70 -15.51 -6.42
N ALA A 252 -2.44 -15.80 -6.73
CA ALA A 252 -1.34 -14.89 -6.46
C ALA A 252 -1.42 -13.66 -7.38
N ILE A 253 -1.15 -12.47 -6.81
CA ILE A 253 -1.03 -11.24 -7.59
C ILE A 253 0.24 -11.28 -8.45
N ASP A 254 0.09 -10.97 -9.74
CA ASP A 254 1.21 -10.79 -10.66
C ASP A 254 1.79 -9.38 -10.53
N TRP A 255 2.79 -9.24 -9.68
CA TRP A 255 3.51 -7.98 -9.47
C TRP A 255 4.53 -7.67 -10.57
N SER A 256 4.70 -8.50 -11.61
CA SER A 256 5.63 -8.19 -12.72
C SER A 256 5.10 -7.07 -13.61
N ARG A 257 3.78 -6.90 -13.62
CA ARG A 257 3.05 -5.94 -14.43
C ARG A 257 2.97 -4.56 -13.78
N ASP A 258 2.83 -3.53 -14.62
CA ASP A 258 2.69 -2.13 -14.20
C ASP A 258 1.24 -1.64 -14.31
N ASP A 259 0.37 -2.40 -14.98
CA ASP A 259 -1.03 -2.02 -15.15
C ASP A 259 -1.86 -2.26 -13.90
N GLU A 260 -3.02 -1.61 -13.90
CA GLU A 260 -4.02 -1.65 -12.85
C GLU A 260 -4.40 -3.10 -12.47
N LEU A 261 -4.40 -3.38 -11.16
CA LEU A 261 -4.88 -4.61 -10.58
C LEU A 261 -6.41 -4.52 -10.43
N ALA A 262 -7.13 -5.38 -11.14
CA ALA A 262 -8.60 -5.34 -11.16
C ALA A 262 -9.22 -5.51 -9.76
N VAL A 263 -8.67 -6.41 -8.95
CA VAL A 263 -9.07 -6.62 -7.57
C VAL A 263 -7.93 -7.22 -6.75
N VAL A 264 -7.76 -6.71 -5.53
CA VAL A 264 -6.83 -7.27 -4.54
C VAL A 264 -7.57 -7.48 -3.24
N VAL A 265 -7.51 -8.71 -2.73
CA VAL A 265 -8.07 -9.11 -1.45
C VAL A 265 -6.93 -9.35 -0.48
N VAL A 266 -6.93 -8.59 0.62
CA VAL A 266 -5.93 -8.69 1.69
C VAL A 266 -6.61 -9.09 2.97
N GLY A 267 -6.09 -10.10 3.68
CA GLY A 267 -6.67 -10.46 4.97
C GLY A 267 -5.87 -11.46 5.76
N TRP A 268 -6.13 -11.48 7.07
CA TRP A 268 -5.59 -12.53 7.94
C TRP A 268 -6.15 -13.90 7.52
N PRO A 269 -5.38 -15.00 7.59
CA PRO A 269 -5.69 -16.25 6.89
C PRO A 269 -7.12 -16.78 7.06
N GLY A 270 -7.65 -16.78 8.29
CA GLY A 270 -9.02 -17.24 8.56
C GLY A 270 -10.10 -16.34 7.97
N ILE A 271 -9.91 -15.03 8.01
CA ILE A 271 -10.85 -14.03 7.47
C ILE A 271 -10.75 -13.98 5.94
N HIS A 272 -9.52 -14.00 5.41
CA HIS A 272 -9.25 -14.02 3.97
C HIS A 272 -9.95 -15.20 3.30
N LYS A 273 -9.82 -16.40 3.85
CA LYS A 273 -10.53 -17.59 3.36
C LYS A 273 -12.06 -17.38 3.29
N GLN A 274 -12.67 -16.90 4.36
CA GLN A 274 -14.12 -16.63 4.41
C GLN A 274 -14.54 -15.57 3.38
N LEU A 275 -13.70 -14.55 3.18
CA LEU A 275 -13.96 -13.48 2.23
C LEU A 275 -13.88 -13.99 0.78
N ILE A 276 -12.84 -14.75 0.42
CA ILE A 276 -12.72 -15.39 -0.89
C ILE A 276 -13.90 -16.34 -1.17
N GLU A 277 -14.29 -17.16 -0.20
CA GLU A 277 -15.46 -18.05 -0.32
C GLU A 277 -16.75 -17.25 -0.61
N THR A 278 -16.90 -16.09 0.04
CA THR A 278 -18.04 -15.20 -0.19
C THR A 278 -18.01 -14.56 -1.59
N MET A 279 -16.83 -14.14 -2.05
CA MET A 279 -16.64 -13.48 -3.35
C MET A 279 -16.74 -14.47 -4.53
N SER A 280 -16.25 -15.71 -4.37
CA SER A 280 -16.18 -16.72 -5.43
C SER A 280 -17.50 -17.43 -5.74
N GLY A 281 -18.51 -17.33 -4.86
CA GLY A 281 -19.83 -17.91 -5.14
C GLY A 281 -20.57 -18.35 -3.89
N GLY A 282 -21.55 -17.55 -3.51
CA GLY A 282 -22.60 -17.99 -2.61
C GLY A 282 -23.69 -16.95 -2.45
N ASN A 283 -24.82 -17.18 -3.12
CA ASN A 283 -26.13 -16.86 -2.56
C ASN A 283 -26.23 -17.52 -1.17
N ALA A 284 -25.58 -16.95 -0.15
CA ALA A 284 -25.97 -17.17 1.22
C ALA A 284 -27.28 -16.41 1.35
N ALA A 285 -28.38 -17.12 1.07
CA ALA A 285 -29.73 -16.63 1.31
C ALA A 285 -29.73 -15.99 2.70
N PHE A 286 -30.08 -14.71 2.76
CA PHE A 286 -30.35 -14.03 4.01
C PHE A 286 -31.27 -14.94 4.84
N PRO A 287 -30.89 -15.38 6.05
CA PRO A 287 -31.88 -15.93 6.94
C PRO A 287 -32.87 -14.79 7.18
N ALA A 288 -34.11 -14.98 6.73
CA ALA A 288 -35.19 -14.05 7.01
C ALA A 288 -35.20 -13.81 8.52
N THR A 289 -34.96 -12.58 8.94
CA THR A 289 -35.07 -12.19 10.35
C THR A 289 -36.51 -12.44 10.79
N SER A 290 -36.68 -13.34 11.75
CA SER A 290 -37.91 -13.48 12.54
C SER A 290 -38.13 -12.28 13.44
#